data_AF-A0A8S3HY13-F1
#
_entry.id   AF-A0A8S3HY13-F1
#
_cell.length_a   1.000
_cell.length_b   1.000
_cell.length_c   1.000
_cell.angle_alpha   90.00
_cell.angle_beta   90.00
_cell.angle_gamma   90.00
#
_symmetry.space_group_name_H-M   'P 1'
#
loop_
_entity.id
_entity.type
_entity.pdbx_description
1 polymer ?
#
loop_
_entity_poly.entity_id
_entity_poly.type
_entity_poly.pdbx_seq_one_letter_code
_entity_poly.pdbx_strand_id
1 'polypeptide(L)' 'GALHRVTNLAKNKRHKFIWGDEQQQAVQQLKMITTGPELVLEFPDPDLPFTLSTDASQLGLGAILKE' A
#
# COMPACT_ATOMS: atom_id res chain seq x y z
N GLY A 1 15.93 8.70 1.88
CA GLY A 1 15.20 7.41 1.99
C GLY A 1 13.72 7.60 1.75
N ALA A 2 12.97 6.54 1.43
CA ALA A 2 11.54 6.61 1.09
C ALA A 2 10.69 7.39 2.11
N LEU A 3 11.02 7.31 3.40
CA LEU A 3 10.38 8.05 4.50
C LEU A 3 10.51 9.59 4.38
N HIS A 4 11.61 10.09 3.80
CA HIS A 4 11.83 11.53 3.57
C HIS A 4 10.90 12.08 2.48
N ARG A 5 10.44 11.24 1.54
CA ARG A 5 9.53 11.65 0.46
C ARG A 5 8.09 11.83 0.95
N VAL A 6 7.67 11.07 1.96
CA VAL A 6 6.30 11.10 2.51
C VAL A 6 6.10 12.24 3.52
N THR A 7 7.12 12.54 4.34
CA THR A 7 7.00 13.53 5.43
C THR A 7 7.20 14.99 4.99
N ASN A 8 7.65 15.25 3.76
CA ASN A 8 7.81 16.61 3.24
C ASN A 8 6.48 17.35 3.01
N LEU A 9 5.34 16.66 3.08
CA LEU A 9 3.99 17.25 2.91
C LEU A 9 3.51 18.03 4.14
N ALA A 10 4.16 17.88 5.30
CA ALA A 10 3.80 18.58 6.54
C ALA A 10 4.58 19.89 6.79
N LYS A 11 5.43 20.34 5.86
CA LYS A 11 6.26 21.54 6.03
C LYS A 11 5.58 22.77 5.39
N ASN A 12 5.60 23.89 6.11
CA ASN A 12 4.99 25.20 5.82
C ASN A 12 5.46 25.91 4.52
N LYS A 13 6.10 25.19 3.59
CA LYS A 13 6.48 25.66 2.26
C LYS A 13 6.16 24.55 1.25
N ARG A 14 4.91 24.53 0.79
CA ARG A 14 4.48 23.62 -0.28
C ARG A 14 5.28 23.96 -1.54
N HIS A 15 6.23 23.11 -1.91
CA HIS A 15 6.55 23.02 -3.33
C HIS A 15 5.27 22.59 -4.06
N LYS A 16 4.93 23.25 -5.17
CA LYS A 16 3.79 22.84 -5.99
C LYS A 16 3.97 21.36 -6.31
N PHE A 17 2.95 20.55 -6.02
CA PHE A 17 2.98 19.15 -6.42
C PHE A 17 2.92 19.10 -7.94
N ILE A 18 3.97 18.60 -8.57
CA ILE A 18 4.06 18.43 -10.01
C ILE A 18 3.97 16.94 -10.28
N TRP A 19 2.92 16.55 -10.98
CA TRP A 19 2.78 15.21 -11.52
C TRP A 19 3.37 15.21 -12.94
N GLY A 20 4.54 14.61 -13.08
CA GLY A 20 5.20 14.40 -14.36
C GLY A 20 5.43 12.92 -14.64
N ASP A 21 6.24 12.67 -15.66
CA ASP A 21 6.47 11.31 -16.16
C ASP A 21 7.08 10.40 -15.10
N GLU A 22 8.01 10.90 -14.28
CA GLU A 22 8.64 10.12 -13.20
C GLU A 22 7.62 9.62 -12.17
N GLN A 23 6.69 10.48 -11.72
CA GLN A 23 5.66 10.11 -10.74
C GLN A 23 4.68 9.10 -11.35
N GLN A 24 4.31 9.32 -12.62
CA GLN A 24 3.43 8.41 -13.36
C GLN A 24 4.07 7.02 -13.51
N GLN A 25 5.35 6.96 -13.86
CA GLN A 25 6.09 5.71 -14.02
C GLN A 25 6.21 4.97 -12.69
N ALA A 26 6.52 5.67 -11.60
CA ALA A 26 6.60 5.08 -10.27
C ALA A 26 5.26 4.46 -9.83
N VAL A 27 4.14 5.13 -10.09
CA VAL A 27 2.80 4.59 -9.78
C VAL A 27 2.46 3.39 -10.66
N GLN A 28 2.82 3.41 -11.95
CA GLN A 28 2.62 2.26 -12.84
C GLN A 28 3.43 1.06 -12.38
N GLN A 29 4.69 1.25 -11.98
CA GLN A 29 5.53 0.20 -11.40
C GLN A 29 4.91 -0.37 -10.13
N LEU A 30 4.45 0.49 -9.21
CA LEU A 30 3.77 0.05 -7.99
C LEU A 30 2.54 -0.79 -8.32
N LYS A 31 1.68 -0.33 -9.23
CA LYS A 31 0.52 -1.10 -9.68
C LYS A 31 0.94 -2.48 -10.18
N MET A 32 1.88 -2.56 -11.10
CA MET A 32 2.34 -3.85 -11.65
C MET A 32 2.81 -4.82 -10.57
N ILE A 33 3.58 -4.34 -9.58
CA ILE A 33 4.07 -5.18 -8.48
C ILE A 33 2.92 -5.59 -7.55
N THR A 34 1.99 -4.68 -7.25
CA THR A 34 0.87 -4.94 -6.32
C THR A 34 -0.32 -5.67 -6.94
N THR A 35 -0.37 -5.82 -8.27
CA THR A 35 -1.42 -6.55 -8.97
C THR A 35 -0.86 -7.68 -9.83
N GLY A 36 0.42 -7.99 -9.67
CA GLY A 36 1.08 -9.05 -10.42
C GLY A 36 0.62 -10.44 -9.98
N PRO A 37 0.80 -11.46 -10.83
CA PRO A 37 0.41 -12.84 -10.53
C PRO A 37 1.18 -13.44 -9.35
N GLU A 38 2.33 -12.88 -8.98
CA GLU A 38 3.11 -13.29 -7.80
C GLU A 38 2.43 -12.92 -6.47
N LEU A 39 1.40 -12.08 -6.50
CA LEU A 39 0.64 -11.70 -5.31
C LEU A 39 -0.60 -12.58 -5.05
N VAL A 40 -0.77 -13.66 -5.83
CA VAL A 40 -1.85 -14.62 -5.60
C VAL A 40 -1.56 -15.36 -4.29
N LEU A 41 -2.44 -15.18 -3.31
CA LEU A 41 -2.40 -15.92 -2.05
C LEU A 41 -2.45 -17.42 -2.36
N GLU A 42 -1.42 -18.15 -1.92
CA GLU A 42 -1.47 -19.61 -1.90
C GLU A 42 -2.62 -20.07 -0.99
N PHE A 43 -3.15 -21.27 -1.25
CA PHE A 43 -4.18 -21.82 -0.39
C PHE A 43 -3.62 -22.04 1.02
N PRO A 44 -4.28 -21.51 2.07
CA PRO A 44 -3.83 -21.71 3.43
C PRO A 44 -4.00 -23.18 3.86
N ASP A 45 -3.11 -23.64 4.72
CA ASP A 45 -3.22 -24.89 5.45
C ASP A 45 -4.28 -24.77 6.57
N PRO A 46 -5.40 -25.49 6.49
CA PRO A 46 -6.48 -25.39 7.47
C PRO A 46 -6.08 -25.84 8.89
N ASP A 47 -4.96 -26.55 9.04
CA ASP A 47 -4.48 -27.02 10.35
C ASP A 47 -3.59 -25.97 11.07
N LEU A 48 -3.24 -24.86 10.40
CA LEU A 48 -2.48 -23.77 11.00
C LEU A 48 -3.39 -22.66 11.57
N PRO A 49 -2.96 -21.97 12.63
CA PRO A 49 -3.76 -20.91 13.25
C PRO A 49 -3.79 -19.66 12.36
N PHE A 50 -4.99 -19.09 12.21
CA PHE A 50 -5.16 -17.83 11.48
C PHE A 50 -5.09 -16.62 12.41
N THR A 51 -4.47 -15.55 11.92
CA THR A 51 -4.50 -14.22 12.50
C THR A 51 -5.38 -13.29 11.66
N LEU A 52 -6.44 -12.75 12.27
CA LEU A 52 -7.29 -11.72 11.67
C LEU A 52 -6.83 -10.33 12.16
N SER A 53 -6.38 -9.49 11.23
CA SER A 53 -6.08 -8.08 11.49
C SER A 53 -7.18 -7.20 10.94
N THR A 54 -7.69 -6.24 11.71
CA THR A 54 -8.76 -5.32 11.29
C THR A 54 -8.35 -3.88 11.52
N ASP A 55 -8.74 -2.99 10.61
CA ASP A 55 -8.61 -1.54 10.78
C ASP A 55 -9.90 -0.86 10.34
N ALA A 56 -10.27 0.23 11.01
CA ALA A 56 -11.52 0.94 10.77
C ALA A 56 -11.26 2.42 10.50
N SER A 57 -11.85 2.92 9.43
CA SER A 57 -11.99 4.35 9.17
C SER A 57 -13.39 4.83 9.56
N GLN A 58 -13.60 6.15 9.55
CA GLN A 58 -14.93 6.73 9.75
C GLN A 58 -15.95 6.29 8.69
N LEU A 59 -15.49 5.77 7.55
CA LEU A 59 -16.34 5.38 6.42
C LEU A 59 -16.55 3.86 6.32
N GLY A 60 -15.71 3.05 6.96
CA GLY A 60 -15.80 1.60 6.82
C GLY A 60 -14.67 0.82 7.48
N LEU A 61 -14.85 -0.50 7.53
CA LEU A 61 -13.94 -1.47 8.13
C LEU A 61 -13.18 -2.24 7.03
N GLY A 62 -11.88 -2.43 7.23
CA GLY A 62 -11.04 -3.34 6.46
C GLY A 62 -10.50 -4.46 7.33
N ALA A 63 -10.25 -5.63 6.73
CA ALA A 63 -9.67 -6.77 7.42
C ALA A 63 -8.68 -7.52 6.51
N ILE A 64 -7.66 -8.12 7.13
CA ILE A 64 -6.67 -9.00 6.50
C ILE A 64 -6.66 -10.32 7.26
N LEU A 65 -6.89 -11.43 6.56
CA LEU A 65 -6.71 -12.77 7.08
C LEU A 65 -5.30 -13.24 6.70
N LYS A 66 -4.55 -13.74 7.68
CA LYS A 66 -3.20 -14.24 7.50
C LYS A 66 -3.04 -15.57 8.24
N GLU A 67 -2.37 -16.53 7.64
CA GLU A 67 -1.81 -17.73 8.28
C GLU A 67 -0.41 -17.43 8.84
#